data_AF-A0A4Y2L0I5-F1
#
_entry.id   AF-A0A4Y2L0I5-F1
#
_cell.length_a   1.000
_cell.length_b   1.000
_cell.length_c   1.000
_cell.angle_alpha   90.00
_cell.angle_beta   90.00
_cell.angle_gamma   90.00
#
_symmetry.space_group_name_H-M   'P 1'
#
loop_
_entity.id
_entity.type
_entity.pdbx_description
1 polymer ?
#
loop_
_entity_poly.entity_id
_entity_poly.type
_entity_poly.pdbx_seq_one_letter_code
_entity_poly.pdbx_strand_id
1 'polypeptide(L)'
;MNGKGCIDGIGGTIKCRVLEVSRARKADPRTLLEFANDAKKICTGINILYESEEQTEVVKAKLEEMWVTNSQEIKGMPGTKKSTLLSFL
;
A
#
# COMPACT_ATOMS: atom_id res chain seq x y z
N MET A 1 -6.99 28.20 3.29
CA MET A 1 -7.32 27.00 2.50
C MET A 1 -6.65 25.82 3.18
N ASN A 2 -7.43 25.00 3.88
CA ASN A 2 -6.97 23.91 4.72
C ASN A 2 -6.59 22.70 3.85
N GLY A 3 -5.43 22.09 4.12
CA GLY A 3 -5.13 20.70 3.79
C GLY A 3 -4.57 20.41 2.40
N LYS A 4 -3.54 21.12 1.93
CA LYS A 4 -2.85 20.77 0.67
C LYS A 4 -1.35 20.66 0.91
N GLY A 5 -0.91 19.46 1.27
CA GLY A 5 0.51 19.18 1.47
C GLY A 5 1.26 19.21 0.13
N CYS A 6 2.58 19.34 0.18
CA CYS A 6 3.46 19.19 -1.00
C CYS A 6 3.25 17.86 -1.75
N ILE A 7 2.77 16.83 -1.05
CA ILE A 7 2.46 15.49 -1.60
C ILE A 7 1.22 15.52 -2.51
N ASP A 8 0.19 16.32 -2.20
CA ASP A 8 -1.00 16.47 -3.05
C ASP A 8 -0.69 17.12 -4.40
N GLY A 9 0.42 17.86 -4.48
CA GLY A 9 0.91 18.46 -5.71
C GLY A 9 1.41 17.43 -6.71
N ILE A 10 2.14 16.40 -6.25
CA ILE A 10 2.82 15.43 -7.13
C ILE A 10 1.80 14.62 -7.94
N GLY A 11 0.77 14.09 -7.27
CA GLY A 11 -0.29 13.33 -7.93
C GLY A 11 -1.05 14.19 -8.95
N GLY A 12 -1.33 15.45 -8.61
CA GLY A 12 -1.93 16.41 -9.53
C GLY A 12 -1.05 16.71 -10.75
N THR A 13 0.25 16.92 -10.53
CA THR A 13 1.23 17.19 -11.61
C THR A 13 1.37 16.00 -12.55
N ILE A 14 1.46 14.76 -12.04
CA ILE A 14 1.51 13.55 -12.88
C ILE A 14 0.24 13.46 -13.71
N LYS A 15 -0.94 13.63 -13.10
CA LYS A 15 -2.22 13.60 -13.81
C LYS A 15 -2.29 14.63 -14.93
N CYS A 16 -1.95 15.89 -14.66
CA CYS A 16 -1.93 16.93 -15.69
C CYS A 16 -0.98 16.55 -16.83
N ARG A 17 0.24 16.09 -16.50
CA ARG A 17 1.24 15.74 -17.50
C ARG A 17 0.80 14.57 -18.39
N VAL A 18 0.21 13.54 -17.81
CA VAL A 18 -0.33 12.40 -18.58
C VAL A 18 -1.45 12.86 -19.49
N LEU A 19 -2.40 13.66 -18.99
CA LEU A 19 -3.51 14.18 -19.78
C LEU A 19 -3.05 15.07 -20.94
N GLU A 20 -2.07 15.96 -20.72
CA GLU A 20 -1.48 16.80 -21.77
C GLU A 20 -0.93 15.97 -22.92
N VAL A 21 -0.09 14.99 -22.59
CA VAL A 21 0.60 14.17 -23.59
C VAL A 21 -0.37 13.20 -24.27
N SER A 22 -1.31 12.62 -23.54
CA SER A 22 -2.34 11.74 -24.10
C SER A 22 -3.25 12.49 -25.07
N ARG A 23 -3.69 13.72 -24.72
CA ARG A 23 -4.44 14.61 -25.64
C ARG A 23 -3.65 14.94 -26.90
N ALA A 24 -2.36 15.29 -26.77
CA ALA A 24 -1.50 15.55 -27.91
C ALA A 24 -1.38 14.34 -28.86
N ARG A 25 -1.45 13.13 -28.31
CA ARG A 25 -1.43 11.86 -29.06
C ARG A 25 -2.80 11.38 -29.53
N LYS A 26 -3.89 12.10 -29.22
CA LYS A 26 -5.28 11.65 -29.42
C LYS A 26 -5.56 10.28 -28.80
N ALA A 27 -4.84 9.94 -27.74
CA ALA A 27 -5.05 8.76 -26.93
C ALA A 27 -5.75 9.18 -25.65
N ASP A 28 -6.73 8.40 -25.18
CA ASP A 28 -7.41 8.66 -23.92
C ASP A 28 -7.41 7.38 -23.08
N PRO A 29 -6.63 7.31 -22.00
CA PRO A 29 -6.60 6.12 -21.15
C PRO A 29 -7.95 5.99 -20.44
N ARG A 30 -8.69 4.92 -20.77
CA ARG A 30 -10.03 4.66 -20.24
C ARG A 30 -10.01 3.88 -18.94
N THR A 31 -8.87 3.25 -18.63
CA THR A 31 -8.68 2.47 -17.41
C THR A 31 -7.53 3.02 -16.57
N LEU A 32 -7.57 2.77 -15.25
CA LEU A 32 -6.50 3.14 -14.33
C LEU A 32 -5.16 2.45 -14.68
N LEU A 33 -5.23 1.22 -15.21
CA LEU A 33 -4.07 0.48 -15.67
C LEU A 33 -3.41 1.13 -16.90
N GLU A 34 -4.21 1.54 -17.88
CA GLU A 34 -3.72 2.30 -19.04
C GLU A 34 -3.09 3.62 -18.61
N PHE A 35 -3.76 4.35 -17.71
CA PHE A 35 -3.23 5.59 -17.15
C PHE A 35 -1.89 5.36 -16.44
N ALA A 36 -1.76 4.32 -15.61
CA ALA A 36 -0.51 4.00 -14.92
C ALA A 36 0.61 3.62 -15.89
N ASN A 37 0.30 2.88 -16.95
CA ASN A 37 1.28 2.53 -17.99
C ASN A 37 1.74 3.76 -18.77
N ASP A 38 0.83 4.66 -19.12
CA ASP A 38 1.18 5.93 -19.76
C ASP A 38 2.00 6.81 -18.83
N ALA A 39 1.61 6.89 -17.55
CA ALA A 39 2.33 7.65 -16.55
C ALA A 39 3.77 7.16 -16.37
N LYS A 40 4.01 5.84 -16.34
CA LYS A 40 5.38 5.26 -16.31
C LYS A 40 6.22 5.70 -17.50
N LYS A 41 5.63 5.73 -18.70
CA LYS A 41 6.33 6.11 -19.93
C LYS A 41 6.63 7.62 -19.99
N ILE A 42 5.72 8.44 -19.46
CA ILE A 42 5.79 9.90 -19.55
C ILE A 42 6.63 10.49 -18.41
N CYS A 43 6.49 9.93 -17.21
CA CYS A 43 7.13 10.41 -15.97
C CYS A 43 8.28 9.47 -15.58
N THR A 44 9.32 9.41 -16.39
CA THR A 44 10.46 8.48 -16.25
C THR A 44 11.27 8.65 -14.96
N GLY A 45 11.12 9.76 -14.25
CA GLY A 45 11.76 10.02 -12.96
C GLY A 45 10.96 9.56 -11.74
N ILE A 46 9.78 8.98 -11.92
CA ILE A 46 8.89 8.56 -10.83
C ILE A 46 8.51 7.10 -11.03
N ASN A 47 8.72 6.29 -10.00
CA ASN A 47 8.25 4.90 -10.03
C ASN A 47 6.77 4.86 -9.67
N ILE A 48 5.94 4.41 -10.62
CA ILE A 48 4.49 4.33 -10.46
C ILE A 48 4.12 2.86 -10.34
N LEU A 49 3.46 2.45 -9.27
CA LEU A 49 2.93 1.10 -9.12
C LEU A 49 1.41 1.17 -9.28
N TYR A 50 0.87 0.21 -10.03
CA TYR A 50 -0.57 -0.02 -10.07
C TYR A 50 -0.83 -1.35 -9.34
N GLU A 51 -1.60 -1.30 -8.28
CA GLU A 51 -2.07 -2.47 -7.54
C GLU A 51 -3.58 -2.58 -7.74
N SER A 52 -4.06 -3.79 -8.03
CA SER A 52 -5.49 -4.05 -8.07
C SER A 52 -6.04 -4.23 -6.64
N GLU A 53 -7.33 -3.99 -6.48
CA GLU A 53 -8.03 -4.25 -5.22
C GLU A 53 -7.92 -5.73 -4.83
N GLU A 54 -8.10 -6.66 -5.77
CA GLU A 54 -7.89 -8.10 -5.54
C GLU A 54 -6.49 -8.43 -4.97
N GLN A 55 -5.43 -7.81 -5.51
CA GLN A 55 -4.07 -8.01 -5.00
C GLN A 55 -3.93 -7.46 -3.57
N THR A 56 -4.56 -6.32 -3.30
CA THR A 56 -4.56 -5.69 -1.98
C THR A 56 -5.32 -6.53 -0.97
N GLU A 57 -6.45 -7.11 -1.36
CA GLU A 57 -7.26 -8.00 -0.53
C GLU A 57 -6.54 -9.30 -0.19
N VAL A 58 -5.81 -9.90 -1.14
CA VAL A 58 -4.99 -11.10 -0.88
C VAL A 58 -3.88 -10.80 0.12
N VAL A 59 -3.17 -9.68 -0.05
CA VAL A 59 -2.11 -9.26 0.89
C VAL A 59 -2.71 -8.97 2.27
N LYS A 60 -3.87 -8.30 2.33
CA LYS A 60 -4.58 -8.02 3.57
C LYS A 60 -5.04 -9.31 4.27
N ALA A 61 -5.62 -10.25 3.54
CA ALA A 61 -6.07 -11.53 4.07
C ALA A 61 -4.89 -12.33 4.66
N LYS A 62 -3.75 -12.36 3.97
CA LYS A 62 -2.52 -12.99 4.47
C LYS A 62 -1.98 -12.30 5.73
N LEU A 63 -2.08 -10.98 5.81
CA LEU A 63 -1.69 -10.21 6.99
C LEU A 63 -2.58 -10.54 8.20
N GLU A 64 -3.89 -10.62 7.98
CA GLU A 64 -4.88 -11.02 8.99
C GLU A 64 -4.63 -12.45 9.47
N GLU A 65 -4.35 -13.40 8.57
CA GLU A 65 -4.01 -14.78 8.93
C GLU A 65 -2.80 -14.83 9.88
N MET A 66 -1.70 -14.14 9.53
CA MET A 66 -0.50 -14.07 10.38
C MET A 66 -0.79 -13.43 11.75
N TRP A 67 -1.66 -12.41 11.79
CA TRP A 67 -2.06 -11.75 13.03
C TRP A 67 -2.90 -12.67 13.94
N VAL A 68 -3.81 -13.44 13.33
CA VAL A 68 -4.67 -14.40 14.04
C VAL A 68 -3.84 -15.58 14.57
N THR A 69 -2.88 -16.10 13.82
CA THR A 69 -1.99 -17.18 14.29
C THR A 69 -1.15 -16.74 15.50
N ASN A 70 -0.54 -15.56 15.43
CA ASN A 70 0.27 -15.02 16.53
C ASN A 70 -0.56 -14.78 17.80
N SER A 71 -1.80 -14.32 17.66
CA SER A 71 -2.68 -14.09 18.82
C SER A 71 -3.17 -15.37 19.49
N GLN A 72 -3.22 -16.51 18.77
CA GLN A 72 -3.47 -17.82 19.37
C GLN A 72 -2.24 -18.36 20.14
N GLU A 73 -1.03 -18.20 19.59
CA GLU A 73 0.21 -18.59 20.28
C GLU A 73 0.42 -17.80 21.60
N ILE A 74 0.11 -16.51 21.60
CA ILE A 74 0.19 -15.65 22.80
C ILE A 74 -0.81 -16.10 23.87
N LYS A 75 -2.01 -16.57 23.49
CA LYS A 75 -3.02 -17.10 24.44
C LYS A 75 -2.62 -18.45 25.04
N GLY A 76 -1.79 -19.23 24.34
CA GLY A 76 -1.27 -20.52 24.82
C GLY A 76 -0.03 -20.42 25.70
N MET A 77 0.67 -19.28 25.72
CA MET A 77 1.84 -19.08 26.56
C MET A 77 1.44 -19.00 28.04
N PRO A 78 1.92 -19.91 28.91
CA PRO A 78 1.70 -19.79 30.35
C PRO A 78 2.35 -18.49 30.83
N GLY A 79 1.55 -17.62 31.44
CA GLY A 79 2.05 -16.35 31.98
C GLY A 79 3.22 -16.58 32.92
N THR A 80 4.30 -15.82 32.74
CA THR A 80 5.55 -15.87 33.53
C THR A 80 5.36 -15.61 35.04
N LYS A 81 4.15 -15.29 35.49
CA LYS A 81 3.80 -15.12 36.91
C LYS A 81 3.61 -16.43 37.69
N LYS A 82 3.60 -17.61 37.05
CA LYS A 82 3.41 -18.90 37.73
C LYS A 82 4.65 -19.79 37.86
N SER A 83 5.79 -19.40 37.29
CA SER A 83 7.04 -20.15 37.42
C SER A 83 8.12 -19.24 37.97
N THR A 84 8.27 -19.23 39.29
CA THR A 84 9.54 -19.23 40.04
C THR A 84 9.21 -19.11 41.54
N LEU A 85 8.83 -20.21 42.18
CA LEU A 85 9.14 -20.42 43.60
C LEU A 85 10.43 -21.24 43.62
N LEU A 86 11.56 -20.58 43.36
CA LEU A 86 12.86 -21.12 43.74
C LEU A 86 13.09 -20.71 45.19
N SER A 87 12.67 -21.59 46.10
CA SER A 87 13.11 -21.60 47.48
C SER A 87 14.63 -21.82 47.49
N PHE A 88 15.39 -20.80 47.89
CA PHE A 88 16.77 -20.97 48.31
C PHE A 88 16.75 -21.59 49.71
N LEU A 89 17.24 -22.83 49.82
CA LEU A 89 17.78 -23.37 51.06
C LEU A 89 19.16 -22.75 51.31
#